data_AF-A0A830BRL2-F1
#
_entry.id   AF-A0A830BRL2-F1
#
_cell.length_a   1.000
_cell.length_b   1.000
_cell.length_c   1.000
_cell.angle_alpha   90.00
_cell.angle_beta   90.00
_cell.angle_gamma   90.00
#
_symmetry.space_group_name_H-M   'P 1'
#
loop_
_entity.id
_entity.type
_entity.pdbx_description
1 polymer ?
#
loop_
_entity_poly.entity_id
_entity_poly.type
_entity_poly.pdbx_seq_one_letter_code
_entity_poly.pdbx_strand_id
1 'polypeptide(L)'
;MDNFKYYLPIFLLHLAYAAAFNISTVPFSKGFSPLFGESNIVTSSNDQSVQLHLNQYTGSGFQSSDLYNHGFFSAKIKLPSDYTAGIVVAFYTTNGDLFRKAHDELDFEFLGNIRGKAWRFQTNMYGNGSTNRGREERYYLWFDPSKEFHTYSILWTTINIIFYIDDVPIREIIRNDAMGADFPSKPMRLYATIWDASDWATSGGKYRANYRYAPFVAEFTDLVLHGCATDLLEEVVATGCALSADQLASADFASITPKQELAMKKFRSKYMYYSYCYDTLRYPVPPPECVIDPVVREQFKDTGRPKLDEKHHHRRFKKRGQVMGAKKYENQEDA
;
A
#
# COMPACT_ATOMS: atom_id res chain seq x y z
N MET A 1 34.47 15.01 49.22
CA MET A 1 34.39 15.42 47.81
C MET A 1 33.52 14.39 47.11
N ASP A 2 32.23 14.67 47.09
CA ASP A 2 31.19 13.72 46.70
C ASP A 2 31.09 13.60 45.18
N ASN A 3 31.23 12.37 44.68
CA ASN A 3 31.04 12.04 43.27
C ASN A 3 29.55 11.86 42.97
N PHE A 4 28.90 12.93 42.49
CA PHE A 4 27.56 12.87 41.94
C PHE A 4 27.58 12.14 40.58
N LYS A 5 27.12 10.87 40.56
CA LYS A 5 26.85 10.14 39.32
C LYS A 5 25.50 10.58 38.77
N TYR A 6 25.51 11.34 37.67
CA TYR A 6 24.30 11.67 36.92
C TYR A 6 23.78 10.43 36.18
N TYR A 7 22.65 9.89 36.64
CA TYR A 7 21.84 8.95 35.87
C TYR A 7 21.04 9.74 34.83
N LEU A 8 21.37 9.55 33.54
CA LEU A 8 20.60 10.08 32.43
C LEU A 8 19.33 9.22 32.26
N PRO A 9 18.11 9.76 32.39
CA PRO A 9 16.90 8.98 32.19
C PRO A 9 16.78 8.62 30.70
N ILE A 10 16.68 7.32 30.41
CA ILE A 10 16.31 6.81 29.09
C ILE A 10 14.85 7.21 28.86
N PHE A 11 14.62 8.30 28.13
CA PHE A 11 13.30 8.61 27.61
C PHE A 11 12.92 7.53 26.59
N LEU A 12 12.09 6.57 27.02
CA LEU A 12 11.29 5.75 26.12
C LEU A 12 10.41 6.70 25.31
N LEU A 13 10.77 6.94 24.06
CA LEU A 13 9.88 7.54 23.07
C LEU A 13 8.69 6.59 22.91
N HIS A 14 7.63 6.81 23.67
CA HIS A 14 6.32 6.31 23.33
C HIS A 14 5.96 6.91 21.98
N LEU A 15 6.10 6.11 20.92
CA LEU A 15 5.39 6.35 19.67
C LEU A 15 3.91 6.37 20.07
N ALA A 16 3.35 7.56 20.19
CA ALA A 16 1.91 7.74 20.26
C ALA A 16 1.37 7.11 18.97
N TYR A 17 0.83 5.89 19.09
CA TYR A 17 0.05 5.29 18.03
C TYR A 17 -1.08 6.28 17.77
N ALA A 18 -1.17 6.81 16.55
CA ALA A 18 -2.40 7.47 16.15
C ALA A 18 -3.52 6.46 16.37
N ALA A 19 -4.61 6.89 16.99
CA ALA A 19 -5.77 6.02 17.09
C ALA A 19 -6.27 5.82 15.66
N ALA A 20 -6.41 4.54 15.26
CA ALA A 20 -7.02 4.15 14.00
C ALA A 20 -8.35 4.90 13.83
N PHE A 21 -8.65 5.35 12.60
CA PHE A 21 -9.93 5.98 12.31
C PHE A 21 -11.07 5.10 12.83
N ASN A 22 -11.97 5.68 13.64
CA ASN A 22 -13.05 4.95 14.28
C ASN A 22 -14.19 4.69 13.29
N ILE A 23 -14.00 3.67 12.44
CA ILE A 23 -14.94 3.29 11.38
C ILE A 23 -15.36 1.84 11.61
N SER A 24 -16.66 1.58 11.47
CA SER A 24 -17.21 0.24 11.65
C SER A 24 -16.63 -0.76 10.66
N THR A 25 -16.25 -1.93 11.17
CA THR A 25 -15.85 -3.07 10.34
C THR A 25 -17.07 -3.86 9.86
N VAL A 26 -16.89 -4.61 8.77
CA VAL A 26 -17.93 -5.42 8.15
C VAL A 26 -17.50 -6.88 8.15
N PRO A 27 -18.35 -7.83 8.60
CA PRO A 27 -18.08 -9.25 8.46
C PRO A 27 -17.89 -9.64 6.99
N PHE A 28 -17.00 -10.59 6.71
CA PHE A 28 -16.66 -10.97 5.33
C PHE A 28 -17.91 -11.36 4.52
N SER A 29 -18.76 -12.24 5.05
CA SER A 29 -19.97 -12.71 4.35
C SER A 29 -21.03 -11.63 4.10
N LYS A 30 -20.91 -10.45 4.75
CA LYS A 30 -21.84 -9.33 4.59
C LYS A 30 -21.38 -8.31 3.58
N GLY A 31 -20.08 -8.02 3.52
CA GLY A 31 -19.52 -7.00 2.65
C GLY A 31 -18.86 -7.54 1.38
N PHE A 32 -18.53 -8.83 1.34
CA PHE A 32 -17.61 -9.40 0.35
C PHE A 32 -18.10 -10.73 -0.21
N SER A 33 -17.57 -11.06 -1.39
CA SER A 33 -17.79 -12.33 -2.06
C SER A 33 -16.48 -12.84 -2.68
N PRO A 34 -16.32 -14.16 -2.85
CA PRO A 34 -15.21 -14.71 -3.61
C PRO A 34 -15.17 -14.15 -5.04
N LEU A 35 -13.96 -13.85 -5.51
CA LEU A 35 -13.70 -13.44 -6.90
C LEU A 35 -13.20 -14.63 -7.73
N PHE A 36 -12.23 -15.38 -7.19
CA PHE A 36 -11.70 -16.61 -7.75
C PHE A 36 -10.93 -17.40 -6.68
N GLY A 37 -10.70 -18.69 -6.95
CA GLY A 37 -9.85 -19.52 -6.09
C GLY A 37 -10.50 -19.79 -4.73
N GLU A 38 -11.79 -20.08 -4.73
CA GLU A 38 -12.66 -20.25 -3.56
C GLU A 38 -12.09 -21.25 -2.55
N SER A 39 -11.48 -22.34 -3.03
CA SER A 39 -10.81 -23.35 -2.18
C SER A 39 -9.60 -22.81 -1.42
N ASN A 40 -9.07 -21.67 -1.85
CA ASN A 40 -7.94 -20.94 -1.27
C ASN A 40 -8.38 -19.65 -0.55
N ILE A 41 -9.67 -19.51 -0.24
CA ILE A 41 -10.21 -18.45 0.62
C ILE A 41 -10.68 -19.09 1.93
N VAL A 42 -10.01 -18.73 3.03
CA VAL A 42 -10.31 -19.29 4.35
C VAL A 42 -10.82 -18.20 5.27
N THR A 43 -12.11 -18.24 5.64
CA THR A 43 -12.71 -17.29 6.59
C THR A 43 -12.60 -17.82 8.02
N SER A 44 -12.47 -16.91 8.98
CA SER A 44 -12.49 -17.25 10.40
C SER A 44 -13.90 -17.64 10.86
N SER A 45 -14.00 -18.39 11.96
CA SER A 45 -15.30 -18.85 12.50
C SER A 45 -16.23 -17.72 12.94
N ASN A 46 -15.69 -16.54 13.26
CA ASN A 46 -16.46 -15.34 13.61
C ASN A 46 -16.70 -14.40 12.41
N ASP A 47 -16.30 -14.81 11.20
CA ASP A 47 -16.47 -14.05 9.95
C ASP A 47 -15.80 -12.65 9.95
N GLN A 48 -14.84 -12.42 10.84
CA GLN A 48 -14.12 -11.13 10.96
C GLN A 48 -12.78 -11.09 10.22
N SER A 49 -12.28 -12.25 9.79
CA SER A 49 -10.98 -12.35 9.11
C SER A 49 -11.06 -13.31 7.94
N VAL A 50 -10.26 -13.06 6.92
CA VAL A 50 -10.14 -13.88 5.72
C VAL A 50 -8.67 -14.04 5.34
N GLN A 51 -8.30 -15.24 4.94
CA GLN A 51 -6.98 -15.55 4.40
C GLN A 51 -7.09 -15.84 2.91
N LEU A 52 -6.19 -15.24 2.13
CA LEU A 52 -5.99 -15.55 0.73
C LEU A 52 -4.74 -16.41 0.58
N HIS A 53 -4.89 -17.60 0.00
CA HIS A 53 -3.84 -18.58 -0.20
C HIS A 53 -3.41 -18.62 -1.67
N LEU A 54 -2.11 -18.77 -1.90
CA LEU A 54 -1.54 -19.06 -3.21
C LEU A 54 -0.69 -20.33 -3.15
N ASN A 55 -1.00 -21.28 -4.03
CA ASN A 55 -0.24 -22.50 -4.25
C ASN A 55 0.01 -22.71 -5.75
N GLN A 56 0.63 -23.84 -6.14
CA GLN A 56 1.00 -24.06 -7.55
C GLN A 56 -0.19 -24.19 -8.51
N TYR A 57 -1.42 -24.33 -8.00
CA TYR A 57 -2.62 -24.51 -8.81
C TYR A 57 -3.34 -23.19 -9.07
N THR A 58 -3.53 -22.39 -8.01
CA THR A 58 -4.22 -21.09 -8.12
C THR A 58 -3.85 -20.18 -6.97
N GLY A 59 -3.94 -18.87 -7.22
CA GLY A 59 -4.10 -17.87 -6.17
C GLY A 59 -5.55 -17.84 -5.67
N SER A 60 -5.90 -16.76 -5.00
CA SER A 60 -7.29 -16.46 -4.68
C SER A 60 -7.52 -14.96 -4.54
N GLY A 61 -8.78 -14.57 -4.54
CA GLY A 61 -9.17 -13.20 -4.30
C GLY A 61 -10.63 -13.07 -3.92
N PHE A 62 -10.95 -11.95 -3.28
CA PHE A 62 -12.32 -11.55 -2.98
C PHE A 62 -12.57 -10.13 -3.48
N GLN A 63 -13.84 -9.77 -3.60
CA GLN A 63 -14.29 -8.44 -3.97
C GLN A 63 -15.44 -7.97 -3.07
N SER A 64 -15.67 -6.67 -2.96
CA SER A 64 -16.87 -6.14 -2.30
C SER A 64 -18.12 -6.56 -3.08
N SER A 65 -19.17 -6.87 -2.34
CA SER A 65 -20.48 -7.26 -2.90
C SER A 65 -21.17 -6.11 -3.64
N ASP A 66 -20.88 -4.87 -3.25
CA ASP A 66 -21.40 -3.67 -3.88
C ASP A 66 -20.32 -2.90 -4.68
N LEU A 67 -20.79 -2.07 -5.60
CA LEU A 67 -20.01 -1.01 -6.24
C LEU A 67 -20.16 0.28 -5.45
N TYR A 68 -19.14 1.12 -5.49
CA TYR A 68 -19.13 2.38 -4.76
C TYR A 68 -18.79 3.55 -5.67
N ASN A 69 -19.54 4.64 -5.59
CA ASN A 69 -19.21 5.88 -6.32
C ASN A 69 -17.98 6.59 -5.75
N HIS A 70 -17.80 6.50 -4.45
CA HIS A 70 -16.69 7.04 -3.65
C HIS A 70 -16.66 6.25 -2.34
N GLY A 71 -15.51 6.22 -1.67
CA GLY A 71 -15.43 5.51 -0.38
C GLY A 71 -14.07 5.60 0.31
N PHE A 72 -14.11 5.23 1.58
CA PHE A 72 -12.96 4.86 2.39
C PHE A 72 -12.97 3.34 2.55
N PHE A 73 -11.97 2.70 1.97
CA PHE A 73 -11.78 1.25 1.96
C PHE A 73 -10.56 0.92 2.79
N SER A 74 -10.70 0.03 3.76
CA SER A 74 -9.59 -0.28 4.67
C SER A 74 -9.59 -1.74 5.09
N ALA A 75 -8.40 -2.26 5.36
CA ALA A 75 -8.21 -3.55 5.97
C ALA A 75 -6.91 -3.56 6.78
N LYS A 76 -6.88 -4.34 7.85
CA LYS A 76 -5.63 -4.79 8.45
C LYS A 76 -5.09 -5.95 7.65
N ILE A 77 -3.87 -5.82 7.12
CA ILE A 77 -3.25 -6.81 6.24
C ILE A 77 -1.94 -7.28 6.88
N LYS A 78 -1.74 -8.60 6.93
CA LYS A 78 -0.46 -9.23 7.27
C LYS A 78 -0.01 -10.09 6.08
N LEU A 79 1.20 -9.83 5.59
CA LEU A 79 1.72 -10.42 4.36
C LEU A 79 2.39 -11.78 4.60
N PRO A 80 2.55 -12.62 3.56
CA PRO A 80 3.32 -13.84 3.65
C PRO A 80 4.76 -13.58 4.12
N SER A 81 5.33 -14.53 4.86
CA SER A 81 6.71 -14.47 5.35
C SER A 81 7.65 -15.35 4.52
N ASP A 82 8.92 -15.45 4.94
CA ASP A 82 9.95 -16.29 4.32
C ASP A 82 10.39 -15.87 2.90
N TYR A 83 10.15 -16.70 1.88
CA TYR A 83 10.53 -16.45 0.49
C TYR A 83 9.27 -16.11 -0.29
N THR A 84 9.13 -14.87 -0.72
CA THR A 84 7.91 -14.39 -1.38
C THR A 84 8.19 -13.77 -2.74
N ALA A 85 9.38 -14.01 -3.30
CA ALA A 85 9.72 -13.49 -4.61
C ALA A 85 8.72 -13.97 -5.66
N GLY A 86 8.33 -13.09 -6.58
CA GLY A 86 7.29 -13.34 -7.58
C GLY A 86 5.87 -13.18 -7.07
N ILE A 87 5.62 -13.14 -5.75
CA ILE A 87 4.26 -13.02 -5.22
C ILE A 87 3.83 -11.56 -5.14
N VAL A 88 2.62 -11.27 -5.59
CA VAL A 88 1.94 -10.00 -5.38
C VAL A 88 0.70 -10.23 -4.52
N VAL A 89 0.57 -9.41 -3.47
CA VAL A 89 -0.69 -9.23 -2.75
C VAL A 89 -1.21 -7.86 -3.13
N ALA A 90 -2.43 -7.77 -3.63
CA ALA A 90 -3.04 -6.51 -4.04
C ALA A 90 -4.28 -6.21 -3.19
N PHE A 91 -4.47 -4.93 -2.87
CA PHE A 91 -5.66 -4.37 -2.24
C PHE A 91 -6.01 -3.10 -3.02
N TYR A 92 -7.06 -3.14 -3.81
CA TYR A 92 -7.27 -2.16 -4.86
C TYR A 92 -8.74 -1.97 -5.17
N THR A 93 -9.13 -0.81 -5.69
CA THR A 93 -10.48 -0.61 -6.21
C THR A 93 -10.43 -0.61 -7.72
N THR A 94 -11.36 -1.30 -8.38
CA THR A 94 -11.45 -1.28 -9.85
C THR A 94 -12.89 -1.48 -10.32
N ASN A 95 -13.13 -1.13 -11.58
CA ASN A 95 -14.32 -1.54 -12.33
C ASN A 95 -13.95 -2.21 -13.66
N GLY A 96 -12.77 -2.83 -13.72
CA GLY A 96 -12.28 -3.56 -14.89
C GLY A 96 -13.13 -4.74 -15.34
N ASP A 97 -13.90 -5.33 -14.42
CA ASP A 97 -14.91 -6.36 -14.70
C ASP A 97 -16.07 -5.81 -15.55
N LEU A 98 -16.44 -4.54 -15.35
CA LEU A 98 -17.51 -3.85 -16.07
C LEU A 98 -17.00 -3.08 -17.30
N PHE A 99 -15.88 -2.37 -17.16
CA PHE A 99 -15.35 -1.43 -18.15
C PHE A 99 -13.97 -1.83 -18.66
N ARG A 100 -13.82 -3.03 -19.22
CA ARG A 100 -12.54 -3.64 -19.62
C ARG A 100 -11.51 -2.70 -20.28
N LYS A 101 -11.94 -1.79 -21.16
CA LYS A 101 -11.02 -0.87 -21.90
C LYS A 101 -10.90 0.53 -21.30
N ALA A 102 -11.82 0.92 -20.43
CA ALA A 102 -11.98 2.28 -19.94
C ALA A 102 -12.14 2.30 -18.42
N HIS A 103 -11.54 1.33 -17.74
CA HIS A 103 -11.71 1.15 -16.30
C HIS A 103 -11.01 2.25 -15.50
N ASP A 104 -11.53 2.46 -14.31
CA ASP A 104 -10.85 3.20 -13.26
C ASP A 104 -10.25 2.20 -12.26
N GLU A 105 -9.10 2.54 -11.68
CA GLU A 105 -8.40 1.68 -10.73
C GLU A 105 -7.51 2.47 -9.77
N LEU A 106 -7.45 2.01 -8.51
CA LEU A 106 -6.57 2.54 -7.45
C LEU A 106 -5.92 1.39 -6.71
N ASP A 107 -4.58 1.38 -6.67
CA ASP A 107 -3.85 0.18 -6.24
C ASP A 107 -3.04 0.40 -4.96
N PHE A 108 -3.08 -0.60 -4.07
CA PHE A 108 -1.95 -1.01 -3.25
C PHE A 108 -1.47 -2.38 -3.72
N GLU A 109 -0.22 -2.48 -4.18
CA GLU A 109 0.39 -3.76 -4.56
C GLU A 109 1.64 -4.01 -3.74
N PHE A 110 1.63 -5.05 -2.91
CA PHE A 110 2.78 -5.52 -2.17
C PHE A 110 3.59 -6.48 -3.02
N LEU A 111 4.85 -6.15 -3.22
CA LEU A 111 5.78 -6.87 -4.07
C LEU A 111 6.71 -7.72 -3.18
N GLY A 112 6.54 -9.03 -3.27
CA GLY A 112 7.30 -9.99 -2.50
C GLY A 112 8.78 -10.02 -2.87
N ASN A 113 9.58 -10.67 -2.03
CA ASN A 113 11.03 -10.61 -2.15
C ASN A 113 11.70 -11.92 -1.75
N ILE A 114 12.98 -12.06 -2.11
CA ILE A 114 13.78 -13.19 -1.67
C ILE A 114 13.92 -13.18 -0.14
N ARG A 115 14.11 -14.38 0.44
CA ARG A 115 14.23 -14.56 1.89
C ARG A 115 15.22 -13.57 2.52
N GLY A 116 14.78 -12.93 3.62
CA GLY A 116 15.57 -11.97 4.38
C GLY A 116 15.68 -10.57 3.77
N LYS A 117 14.98 -10.30 2.66
CA LYS A 117 14.82 -8.95 2.11
C LYS A 117 13.41 -8.44 2.38
N ALA A 118 13.29 -7.15 2.66
CA ALA A 118 12.02 -6.52 2.96
C ALA A 118 11.08 -6.55 1.74
N TRP A 119 9.79 -6.71 2.02
CA TRP A 119 8.72 -6.37 1.10
C TRP A 119 8.86 -4.93 0.60
N ARG A 120 8.36 -4.69 -0.59
CA ARG A 120 8.15 -3.35 -1.15
C ARG A 120 6.68 -3.23 -1.47
N PHE A 121 6.22 -2.02 -1.71
CA PHE A 121 4.89 -1.84 -2.28
C PHE A 121 4.90 -0.73 -3.31
N GLN A 122 3.86 -0.71 -4.13
CA GLN A 122 3.55 0.40 -4.99
C GLN A 122 2.11 0.83 -4.83
N THR A 123 1.86 2.11 -5.10
CA THR A 123 0.52 2.62 -5.33
C THR A 123 0.40 3.14 -6.74
N ASN A 124 -0.80 3.08 -7.30
CA ASN A 124 -1.05 3.48 -8.67
C ASN A 124 -2.48 4.01 -8.84
N MET A 125 -2.73 4.69 -9.95
CA MET A 125 -4.02 5.25 -10.29
C MET A 125 -4.21 5.23 -11.81
N TYR A 126 -5.35 4.69 -12.22
CA TYR A 126 -5.83 4.74 -13.59
C TYR A 126 -7.23 5.33 -13.61
N GLY A 127 -7.43 6.34 -14.44
CA GLY A 127 -8.76 6.82 -14.82
C GLY A 127 -9.01 6.53 -16.30
N ASN A 128 -10.22 6.09 -16.60
CA ASN A 128 -10.78 5.89 -17.92
C ASN A 128 -9.87 5.12 -18.89
N GLY A 129 -9.25 4.05 -18.40
CA GLY A 129 -8.37 3.19 -19.20
C GLY A 129 -7.01 3.81 -19.52
N SER A 130 -6.53 4.78 -18.74
CA SER A 130 -5.20 5.40 -18.87
C SER A 130 -4.04 4.46 -18.49
N THR A 131 -4.16 3.15 -18.74
CA THR A 131 -3.16 2.12 -18.38
C THR A 131 -1.80 2.33 -19.04
N ASN A 132 -1.77 3.03 -20.19
CA ASN A 132 -0.54 3.47 -20.85
C ASN A 132 0.18 4.63 -20.12
N ARG A 133 -0.49 5.29 -19.16
CA ARG A 133 0.01 6.42 -18.37
C ARG A 133 -0.04 6.12 -16.88
N GLY A 134 0.66 5.06 -16.48
CA GLY A 134 0.79 4.66 -15.08
C GLY A 134 1.35 5.76 -14.18
N ARG A 135 0.80 5.81 -12.97
CA ARG A 135 1.07 6.79 -11.92
C ARG A 135 1.69 6.08 -10.73
N GLU A 136 2.66 5.22 -10.99
CA GLU A 136 3.24 4.38 -9.95
C GLU A 136 4.12 5.23 -9.03
N GLU A 137 3.92 5.07 -7.73
CA GLU A 137 4.93 5.43 -6.73
C GLU A 137 5.31 4.18 -5.97
N ARG A 138 6.61 3.98 -5.74
CA ARG A 138 7.11 2.75 -5.11
C ARG A 138 7.88 3.04 -3.84
N TYR A 139 7.66 2.19 -2.85
CA TYR A 139 8.05 2.45 -1.48
C TYR A 139 8.63 1.24 -0.76
N TYR A 140 9.46 1.52 0.22
CA TYR A 140 9.79 0.60 1.31
C TYR A 140 8.82 0.79 2.49
N LEU A 141 8.70 -0.22 3.34
CA LEU A 141 7.97 -0.14 4.61
C LEU A 141 8.94 0.17 5.77
N TRP A 142 8.42 0.81 6.82
CA TRP A 142 9.20 1.09 8.04
C TRP A 142 9.10 0.01 9.11
N PHE A 143 8.37 -1.07 8.80
CA PHE A 143 8.15 -2.25 9.60
C PHE A 143 8.24 -3.50 8.72
N ASP A 144 8.18 -4.69 9.33
CA ASP A 144 8.08 -5.96 8.62
C ASP A 144 6.60 -6.36 8.51
N PRO A 145 5.97 -6.23 7.32
CA PRO A 145 4.53 -6.46 7.16
C PRO A 145 4.12 -7.93 7.28
N SER A 146 5.08 -8.86 7.42
CA SER A 146 4.80 -10.28 7.65
C SER A 146 4.73 -10.68 9.12
N LYS A 147 5.03 -9.75 10.03
CA LYS A 147 5.08 -10.02 11.49
C LYS A 147 3.79 -9.65 12.18
N GLU A 148 3.29 -8.45 11.91
CA GLU A 148 2.09 -7.92 12.53
C GLU A 148 1.12 -7.42 11.47
N PHE A 149 -0.15 -7.31 11.85
CA PHE A 149 -1.15 -6.63 11.03
C PHE A 149 -0.89 -5.11 11.03
N HIS A 150 -0.98 -4.52 9.84
CA HIS A 150 -0.96 -3.07 9.66
C HIS A 150 -2.19 -2.64 8.86
N THR A 151 -2.70 -1.45 9.15
CA THR A 151 -3.89 -0.92 8.46
C THR A 151 -3.47 -0.27 7.15
N TYR A 152 -4.09 -0.67 6.04
CA TYR A 152 -3.91 -0.06 4.73
C TYR A 152 -5.26 0.46 4.25
N SER A 153 -5.30 1.72 3.85
CA SER A 153 -6.57 2.36 3.47
C SER A 153 -6.45 3.17 2.19
N ILE A 154 -7.50 3.09 1.37
CA ILE A 154 -7.70 3.91 0.17
C ILE A 154 -8.91 4.80 0.45
N LEU A 155 -8.69 6.10 0.51
CA LEU A 155 -9.75 7.08 0.39
C LEU A 155 -9.86 7.51 -1.06
N TRP A 156 -11.08 7.53 -1.59
CA TRP A 156 -11.41 8.12 -2.87
C TRP A 156 -12.66 8.98 -2.74
N THR A 157 -12.51 10.28 -2.96
CA THR A 157 -13.59 11.28 -2.94
C THR A 157 -13.71 11.98 -4.30
N THR A 158 -14.65 12.91 -4.41
CA THR A 158 -14.78 13.81 -5.57
C THR A 158 -13.62 14.81 -5.69
N ILE A 159 -12.85 15.01 -4.62
CA ILE A 159 -11.82 16.05 -4.47
C ILE A 159 -10.41 15.46 -4.49
N ASN A 160 -10.19 14.32 -3.83
CA ASN A 160 -8.87 13.73 -3.67
C ASN A 160 -8.92 12.22 -3.50
N ILE A 161 -7.74 11.62 -3.67
CA ILE A 161 -7.44 10.24 -3.32
C ILE A 161 -6.31 10.27 -2.30
N ILE A 162 -6.45 9.54 -1.20
CA ILE A 162 -5.40 9.42 -0.20
C ILE A 162 -5.16 7.96 0.12
N PHE A 163 -3.88 7.56 0.08
CA PHE A 163 -3.42 6.25 0.52
C PHE A 163 -2.85 6.38 1.93
N TYR A 164 -3.25 5.48 2.84
CA TYR A 164 -2.80 5.45 4.24
C TYR A 164 -2.12 4.14 4.60
N ILE A 165 -1.18 4.23 5.55
CA ILE A 165 -0.66 3.10 6.32
C ILE A 165 -0.63 3.50 7.80
N ASP A 166 -1.34 2.77 8.66
CA ASP A 166 -1.49 3.07 10.10
C ASP A 166 -1.81 4.57 10.37
N ASP A 167 -2.81 5.11 9.65
CA ASP A 167 -3.26 6.52 9.69
C ASP A 167 -2.25 7.58 9.21
N VAL A 168 -1.06 7.16 8.76
CA VAL A 168 -0.10 8.03 8.10
C VAL A 168 -0.47 8.11 6.61
N PRO A 169 -0.87 9.28 6.08
CA PRO A 169 -1.00 9.40 4.63
C PRO A 169 0.38 9.24 4.00
N ILE A 170 0.47 8.38 2.99
CA ILE A 170 1.71 8.08 2.28
C ILE A 170 1.75 8.73 0.89
N ARG A 171 0.56 9.03 0.35
CA ARG A 171 0.36 9.69 -0.94
C ARG A 171 -1.02 10.33 -0.97
N GLU A 172 -1.08 11.55 -1.48
CA GLU A 172 -2.31 12.25 -1.84
C GLU A 172 -2.27 12.61 -3.33
N ILE A 173 -3.42 12.47 -4.00
CA ILE A 173 -3.64 12.93 -5.36
C ILE A 173 -4.86 13.84 -5.31
N ILE A 174 -4.65 15.14 -5.51
CA ILE A 174 -5.73 16.13 -5.53
C ILE A 174 -6.25 16.21 -6.96
N ARG A 175 -7.57 16.12 -7.13
CA ARG A 175 -8.23 16.28 -8.42
C ARG A 175 -7.98 17.67 -8.97
N ASN A 176 -7.62 17.73 -10.23
CA ASN A 176 -7.47 18.95 -11.01
C ASN A 176 -8.19 18.77 -12.35
N ASP A 177 -8.88 19.81 -12.85
CA ASP A 177 -9.60 19.78 -14.13
C ASP A 177 -8.69 19.34 -15.29
N ALA A 178 -7.41 19.70 -15.26
CA ALA A 178 -6.44 19.31 -16.28
C ALA A 178 -6.18 17.80 -16.33
N MET A 179 -6.53 17.04 -15.28
CA MET A 179 -6.48 15.56 -15.31
C MET A 179 -7.52 14.97 -16.26
N GLY A 180 -8.64 15.68 -16.50
CA GLY A 180 -9.75 15.18 -17.28
C GLY A 180 -10.20 13.79 -16.81
N ALA A 181 -10.23 12.84 -17.74
CA ALA A 181 -10.68 11.47 -17.47
C ALA A 181 -9.67 10.59 -16.71
N ASP A 182 -8.50 11.14 -16.35
CA ASP A 182 -7.50 10.39 -15.58
C ASP A 182 -7.81 10.28 -14.10
N PHE A 183 -8.67 11.15 -13.58
CA PHE A 183 -9.17 11.01 -12.23
C PHE A 183 -10.36 10.02 -12.23
N PRO A 184 -10.32 8.94 -11.44
CA PRO A 184 -11.42 7.98 -11.32
C PRO A 184 -12.77 8.63 -11.04
N SER A 185 -13.79 8.26 -11.82
CA SER A 185 -15.12 8.88 -11.74
C SER A 185 -16.29 7.90 -11.91
N LYS A 186 -16.02 6.63 -12.21
CA LYS A 186 -17.03 5.58 -12.34
C LYS A 186 -17.03 4.70 -11.10
N PRO A 187 -18.19 4.15 -10.68
CA PRO A 187 -18.25 3.27 -9.52
C PRO A 187 -17.23 2.14 -9.60
N MET A 188 -16.59 1.80 -8.48
CA MET A 188 -15.61 0.72 -8.37
C MET A 188 -15.98 -0.26 -7.24
N ARG A 189 -15.61 -1.54 -7.38
CA ARG A 189 -15.60 -2.47 -6.24
C ARG A 189 -14.23 -2.44 -5.60
N LEU A 190 -14.16 -2.79 -4.32
CA LEU A 190 -12.91 -3.13 -3.67
C LEU A 190 -12.54 -4.58 -3.99
N TYR A 191 -11.27 -4.84 -4.27
CA TYR A 191 -10.70 -6.15 -4.57
C TYR A 191 -9.51 -6.39 -3.63
N ALA A 192 -9.33 -7.65 -3.25
CA ALA A 192 -8.09 -8.11 -2.64
C ALA A 192 -7.69 -9.45 -3.26
N THR A 193 -6.44 -9.58 -3.70
CA THR A 193 -5.96 -10.76 -4.43
C THR A 193 -4.53 -11.14 -4.01
N ILE A 194 -4.21 -12.43 -4.16
CA ILE A 194 -2.83 -12.95 -4.10
C ILE A 194 -2.54 -13.77 -5.36
N TRP A 195 -1.45 -13.47 -6.05
CA TRP A 195 -1.14 -14.10 -7.33
C TRP A 195 0.37 -14.13 -7.64
N ASP A 196 0.72 -14.97 -8.62
CA ASP A 196 2.10 -15.11 -9.12
C ASP A 196 2.36 -14.11 -10.26
N ALA A 197 3.18 -13.11 -9.96
CA ALA A 197 3.66 -12.06 -10.83
C ALA A 197 5.17 -12.22 -11.12
N SER A 198 5.66 -13.47 -11.19
CA SER A 198 7.07 -13.83 -11.36
C SER A 198 7.81 -13.10 -12.46
N ASP A 199 7.11 -12.66 -13.50
CA ASP A 199 7.73 -12.02 -14.66
C ASP A 199 8.19 -10.58 -14.38
N TRP A 200 7.73 -9.95 -13.29
CA TRP A 200 8.09 -8.55 -13.01
C TRP A 200 8.23 -8.20 -11.52
N ALA A 201 7.49 -8.83 -10.61
CA ALA A 201 7.31 -8.35 -9.24
C ALA A 201 8.62 -8.18 -8.46
N THR A 202 9.51 -9.18 -8.52
CA THR A 202 10.75 -9.16 -7.74
C THR A 202 11.97 -8.90 -8.60
N SER A 203 12.52 -7.70 -8.44
CA SER A 203 13.72 -7.24 -9.17
C SER A 203 13.56 -7.32 -10.70
N GLY A 204 12.37 -6.93 -11.21
CA GLY A 204 12.07 -6.95 -12.64
C GLY A 204 12.02 -8.37 -13.21
N GLY A 205 11.51 -9.33 -12.43
CA GLY A 205 11.35 -10.72 -12.84
C GLY A 205 12.57 -11.62 -12.64
N LYS A 206 13.69 -11.09 -12.12
CA LYS A 206 14.90 -11.89 -11.86
C LYS A 206 14.67 -13.04 -10.88
N TYR A 207 13.80 -12.84 -9.89
CA TYR A 207 13.48 -13.84 -8.88
C TYR A 207 11.99 -14.19 -8.97
N ARG A 208 11.71 -15.47 -9.19
CA ARG A 208 10.36 -16.01 -9.42
C ARG A 208 9.82 -16.67 -8.16
N ALA A 209 8.51 -16.96 -8.18
CA ALA A 209 7.84 -17.78 -7.19
C ALA A 209 8.51 -19.14 -7.05
N ASN A 210 8.62 -19.60 -5.81
CA ASN A 210 9.11 -20.94 -5.50
C ASN A 210 8.08 -21.65 -4.65
N TYR A 211 7.26 -22.47 -5.30
CA TYR A 211 6.14 -23.17 -4.67
C TYR A 211 6.56 -24.25 -3.65
N ARG A 212 7.86 -24.49 -3.43
CA ARG A 212 8.33 -25.23 -2.23
C ARG A 212 8.04 -24.49 -0.93
N TYR A 213 7.79 -23.19 -0.99
CA TYR A 213 7.39 -22.35 0.14
C TYR A 213 5.87 -22.12 0.20
N ALA A 214 5.09 -22.78 -0.67
CA ALA A 214 3.63 -22.69 -0.64
C ALA A 214 3.03 -23.48 0.54
N PRO A 215 1.82 -23.11 1.01
CA PRO A 215 1.02 -21.98 0.54
C PRO A 215 1.59 -20.63 0.99
N PHE A 216 1.55 -19.64 0.11
CA PHE A 216 1.75 -18.25 0.51
C PHE A 216 0.41 -17.73 1.04
N VAL A 217 0.40 -17.16 2.24
CA VAL A 217 -0.83 -16.75 2.92
C VAL A 217 -0.79 -15.27 3.23
N ALA A 218 -1.73 -14.52 2.68
CA ALA A 218 -2.02 -13.14 3.09
C ALA A 218 -3.26 -13.13 3.97
N GLU A 219 -3.20 -12.47 5.11
CA GLU A 219 -4.28 -12.43 6.10
C GLU A 219 -4.89 -11.03 6.15
N PHE A 220 -6.22 -10.96 6.17
CA PHE A 220 -7.00 -9.73 6.23
C PHE A 220 -7.97 -9.78 7.42
N THR A 221 -8.10 -8.67 8.14
CA THR A 221 -9.06 -8.48 9.24
C THR A 221 -9.49 -7.03 9.30
N ASP A 222 -10.49 -6.72 10.12
CA ASP A 222 -10.98 -5.36 10.34
C ASP A 222 -11.35 -4.69 9.01
N LEU A 223 -12.09 -5.44 8.17
CA LEU A 223 -12.48 -5.01 6.83
C LEU A 223 -13.47 -3.85 6.90
N VAL A 224 -13.24 -2.79 6.14
CA VAL A 224 -14.05 -1.57 6.12
C VAL A 224 -14.48 -1.25 4.70
N LEU A 225 -15.79 -1.09 4.53
CA LEU A 225 -16.43 -0.54 3.33
C LEU A 225 -17.26 0.68 3.77
N HIS A 226 -16.66 1.86 3.72
CA HIS A 226 -17.34 3.10 4.11
C HIS A 226 -17.50 4.01 2.89
N GLY A 227 -18.61 3.88 2.19
CA GLY A 227 -18.90 4.65 0.99
C GLY A 227 -20.34 4.47 0.55
N CYS A 228 -20.72 5.14 -0.54
CA CYS A 228 -22.06 4.97 -1.09
C CYS A 228 -22.13 3.77 -2.02
N ALA A 229 -22.75 2.69 -1.55
CA ALA A 229 -23.08 1.55 -2.40
C ALA A 229 -24.06 2.01 -3.50
N THR A 230 -23.81 1.61 -4.74
CA THR A 230 -24.68 1.87 -5.89
C THR A 230 -25.25 0.57 -6.42
N ASP A 231 -26.54 0.56 -6.72
CA ASP A 231 -27.15 -0.50 -7.51
C ASP A 231 -26.99 -0.16 -9.00
N LEU A 232 -26.50 -1.10 -9.80
CA LEU A 232 -26.38 -0.95 -11.26
C LEU A 232 -27.76 -0.88 -11.94
N LEU A 233 -28.81 -1.38 -11.28
CA LEU A 233 -30.20 -1.30 -11.77
C LEU A 233 -30.85 0.06 -11.47
N GLU A 234 -30.27 0.88 -10.59
CA GLU A 234 -30.75 2.21 -10.21
C GLU A 234 -30.08 3.36 -11.00
N GLU A 235 -29.61 3.13 -12.23
CA GLU A 235 -29.21 4.20 -13.15
C GLU A 235 -30.31 5.28 -13.37
N VAL A 236 -31.54 5.03 -12.89
CA VAL A 236 -32.70 5.93 -13.00
C VAL A 236 -32.77 6.98 -11.87
N VAL A 237 -32.03 6.85 -10.76
CA VAL A 237 -32.10 7.80 -9.63
C VAL A 237 -30.69 8.18 -9.13
N ALA A 238 -29.95 8.92 -9.95
CA ALA A 238 -28.61 9.44 -9.67
C ALA A 238 -28.47 10.42 -8.47
N THR A 239 -29.48 10.52 -7.60
CA THR A 239 -29.51 11.47 -6.47
C THR A 239 -29.15 10.86 -5.11
N GLY A 240 -29.08 9.52 -4.97
CA GLY A 240 -28.85 8.87 -3.67
C GLY A 240 -27.46 9.09 -3.07
N CYS A 241 -26.41 9.17 -3.91
CA CYS A 241 -25.02 9.20 -3.43
C CYS A 241 -24.38 10.60 -3.32
N ALA A 242 -25.06 11.66 -3.74
CA ALA A 242 -24.47 13.01 -3.68
C ALA A 242 -24.21 13.45 -2.23
N LEU A 243 -25.20 13.26 -1.34
CA LEU A 243 -25.09 13.62 0.08
C LEU A 243 -24.01 12.81 0.81
N SER A 244 -23.89 11.51 0.49
CA SER A 244 -22.87 10.65 1.09
C SER A 244 -21.47 10.96 0.57
N ALA A 245 -21.33 11.41 -0.68
CA ALA A 245 -20.06 11.91 -1.20
C ALA A 245 -19.60 13.17 -0.47
N ASP A 246 -20.50 14.12 -0.20
CA ASP A 246 -20.19 15.33 0.56
C ASP A 246 -19.81 15.02 2.02
N GLN A 247 -20.52 14.07 2.65
CA GLN A 247 -20.20 13.59 4.00
C GLN A 247 -18.83 12.92 4.04
N LEU A 248 -18.53 12.07 3.06
CA LEU A 248 -17.22 11.41 2.95
C LEU A 248 -16.11 12.42 2.77
N ALA A 249 -16.29 13.42 1.89
CA ALA A 249 -15.32 14.49 1.65
C ALA A 249 -15.12 15.41 2.86
N SER A 250 -16.08 15.44 3.79
CA SER A 250 -16.03 16.23 5.02
C SER A 250 -15.56 15.44 6.24
N ALA A 251 -15.25 14.15 6.08
CA ALA A 251 -14.81 13.31 7.19
C ALA A 251 -13.39 13.65 7.66
N ASP A 252 -13.06 13.32 8.91
CA ASP A 252 -11.75 13.61 9.52
C ASP A 252 -10.57 12.95 8.75
N PHE A 253 -10.82 11.82 8.10
CA PHE A 253 -9.84 11.12 7.27
C PHE A 253 -9.79 11.65 5.83
N ALA A 254 -10.64 12.61 5.44
CA ALA A 254 -10.69 13.14 4.08
C ALA A 254 -9.79 14.35 3.82
N SER A 255 -9.26 14.93 4.88
CA SER A 255 -8.31 16.03 4.82
C SER A 255 -7.01 15.69 5.53
N ILE A 256 -5.89 16.13 4.95
CA ILE A 256 -4.57 15.96 5.58
C ILE A 256 -4.30 17.15 6.50
N THR A 257 -4.20 16.87 7.79
CA THR A 257 -3.78 17.88 8.77
C THR A 257 -2.31 18.28 8.56
N PRO A 258 -1.85 19.47 8.99
CA PRO A 258 -0.44 19.86 8.89
C PRO A 258 0.54 18.85 9.54
N LYS A 259 0.11 18.18 10.62
CA LYS A 259 0.88 17.12 11.27
C LYS A 259 1.01 15.88 10.37
N GLN A 260 -0.09 15.46 9.74
CA GLN A 260 -0.09 14.35 8.79
C GLN A 260 0.69 14.69 7.53
N GLU A 261 0.63 15.93 7.04
CA GLU A 261 1.42 16.39 5.89
C GLU A 261 2.91 16.27 6.17
N LEU A 262 3.36 16.70 7.36
CA LEU A 262 4.74 16.53 7.79
C LEU A 262 5.13 15.05 7.93
N ALA A 263 4.22 14.20 8.43
CA ALA A 263 4.43 12.75 8.51
C ALA A 263 4.57 12.13 7.11
N MET A 264 3.72 12.51 6.16
CA MET A 264 3.78 12.10 4.76
C MET A 264 5.10 12.54 4.11
N LYS A 265 5.52 13.79 4.28
CA LYS A 265 6.82 14.30 3.78
C LYS A 265 8.00 13.51 4.35
N LYS A 266 7.99 13.19 5.66
CA LYS A 266 9.00 12.36 6.31
C LYS A 266 8.99 10.92 5.80
N PHE A 267 7.82 10.35 5.58
CA PHE A 267 7.68 9.01 4.99
C PHE A 267 8.25 9.00 3.57
N ARG A 268 7.77 9.88 2.70
CA ARG A 268 8.15 9.95 1.28
C ARG A 268 9.65 10.16 1.11
N SER A 269 10.26 11.11 1.84
CA SER A 269 11.71 11.38 1.76
C SER A 269 12.59 10.19 2.17
N LYS A 270 12.09 9.29 3.03
CA LYS A 270 12.87 8.17 3.56
C LYS A 270 12.63 6.85 2.82
N TYR A 271 11.40 6.63 2.36
CA TYR A 271 10.97 5.31 1.91
C TYR A 271 10.56 5.25 0.43
N MET A 272 10.32 6.38 -0.23
CA MET A 272 10.02 6.40 -1.67
C MET A 272 11.27 6.15 -2.49
N TYR A 273 11.23 5.16 -3.38
CA TYR A 273 12.35 4.82 -4.27
C TYR A 273 12.04 4.94 -5.75
N TYR A 274 10.80 5.30 -6.09
CA TYR A 274 10.40 5.69 -7.43
C TYR A 274 9.13 6.56 -7.35
N SER A 275 9.06 7.61 -8.17
CA SER A 275 7.84 8.38 -8.39
C SER A 275 7.76 8.82 -9.84
N TYR A 276 6.63 8.52 -10.47
CA TYR A 276 6.33 8.88 -11.85
C TYR A 276 6.40 10.40 -12.11
N CYS A 277 6.05 11.24 -11.12
CA CYS A 277 6.14 12.70 -11.25
C CYS A 277 7.55 13.22 -11.49
N TYR A 278 8.57 12.46 -11.07
CA TYR A 278 9.98 12.81 -11.26
C TYR A 278 10.65 11.99 -12.38
N ASP A 279 9.91 11.12 -13.08
CA ASP A 279 10.38 10.36 -14.22
C ASP A 279 10.23 11.16 -15.51
N THR A 280 11.24 11.98 -15.81
CA THR A 280 11.26 12.81 -17.02
C THR A 280 11.65 12.04 -18.29
N LEU A 281 12.14 10.80 -18.16
CA LEU A 281 12.32 9.93 -19.31
C LEU A 281 10.98 9.38 -19.79
N ARG A 282 10.10 9.00 -18.86
CA ARG A 282 8.75 8.54 -19.17
C ARG A 282 7.80 9.69 -19.46
N TYR A 283 7.87 10.76 -18.68
CA TYR A 283 7.02 11.95 -18.79
C TYR A 283 7.88 13.21 -18.94
N PRO A 284 8.28 13.57 -20.18
CA PRO A 284 9.05 14.79 -20.43
C PRO A 284 8.37 16.05 -19.88
N VAL A 285 7.04 16.05 -19.87
CA VAL A 285 6.19 16.99 -19.14
C VAL A 285 5.47 16.20 -18.04
N PRO A 286 5.65 16.54 -16.75
CA PRO A 286 4.96 15.86 -15.67
C PRO A 286 3.43 15.90 -15.84
N PRO A 287 2.70 14.83 -15.49
CA PRO A 287 1.25 14.84 -15.44
C PRO A 287 0.66 15.99 -14.60
N PRO A 288 -0.54 16.49 -14.92
CA PRO A 288 -1.09 17.73 -14.37
C PRO A 288 -1.39 17.70 -12.86
N GLU A 289 -1.48 16.52 -12.26
CA GLU A 289 -1.62 16.33 -10.81
C GLU A 289 -0.29 16.42 -10.05
N CYS A 290 0.84 16.38 -10.75
CA CYS A 290 2.16 16.38 -10.12
C CYS A 290 2.53 17.77 -9.60
N VAL A 291 2.66 17.90 -8.29
CA VAL A 291 3.26 19.07 -7.63
C VAL A 291 4.76 18.85 -7.48
N ILE A 292 5.54 19.44 -8.37
CA ILE A 292 7.00 19.31 -8.37
C ILE A 292 7.62 20.27 -7.35
N ASP A 293 8.19 19.72 -6.29
CA ASP A 293 9.04 20.48 -5.38
C ASP A 293 10.46 20.59 -5.99
N PRO A 294 10.99 21.80 -6.25
CA PRO A 294 12.30 21.98 -6.86
C PRO A 294 13.45 21.37 -6.04
N VAL A 295 13.36 21.40 -4.71
CA VAL A 295 14.39 20.84 -3.81
C VAL A 295 14.33 19.32 -3.83
N VAL A 296 13.13 18.75 -3.86
CA VAL A 296 12.96 17.29 -4.00
C VAL A 296 13.40 16.83 -5.38
N ARG A 297 13.11 17.58 -6.45
CA ARG A 297 13.51 17.28 -7.83
C ARG A 297 15.01 17.02 -7.94
N GLU A 298 15.83 17.81 -7.26
CA GLU A 298 17.28 17.63 -7.26
C GLU A 298 17.75 16.30 -6.66
N GLN A 299 16.90 15.61 -5.90
CA GLN A 299 17.20 14.31 -5.31
C GLN A 299 16.88 13.14 -6.26
N PHE A 300 16.22 13.38 -7.39
CA PHE A 300 15.79 12.36 -8.34
C PHE A 300 16.62 12.38 -9.64
N LYS A 301 16.87 11.19 -10.18
CA LYS A 301 17.36 11.01 -11.56
C LYS A 301 16.21 11.29 -12.53
N ASP A 302 16.55 11.43 -13.80
CA ASP A 302 15.59 11.50 -14.91
C ASP A 302 14.67 10.28 -15.01
N THR A 303 15.13 9.11 -14.54
CA THR A 303 14.34 7.85 -14.42
C THR A 303 13.30 7.83 -13.29
N GLY A 304 13.08 8.95 -12.58
CA GLY A 304 12.15 9.01 -11.43
C GLY A 304 12.58 8.21 -10.21
N ARG A 305 13.81 7.66 -10.20
CA ARG A 305 14.44 7.03 -9.05
C ARG A 305 15.30 8.04 -8.30
N PRO A 306 15.38 8.00 -6.95
CA PRO A 306 16.31 8.83 -6.21
C PRO A 306 17.75 8.61 -6.69
N LYS A 307 18.56 9.68 -6.69
CA LYS A 307 20.00 9.64 -7.03
C LYS A 307 20.77 8.69 -6.11
N LEU A 308 20.23 8.44 -4.91
CA LEU A 308 20.84 7.75 -3.77
C LEU A 308 22.16 8.40 -3.35
N ASP A 309 22.19 8.82 -2.09
CA ASP A 309 23.42 9.05 -1.36
C ASP A 309 24.09 7.66 -1.17
N GLU A 310 25.03 7.29 -2.04
CA GLU A 310 25.78 6.01 -2.03
C GLU A 310 26.38 5.65 -0.65
N LYS A 311 26.41 6.60 0.30
CA LYS A 311 27.05 6.51 1.61
C LYS A 311 26.27 5.69 2.66
N HIS A 312 24.94 5.67 2.63
CA HIS A 312 24.18 5.06 3.74
C HIS A 312 24.07 3.53 3.66
N HIS A 313 24.02 2.96 2.46
CA HIS A 313 24.01 1.51 2.30
C HIS A 313 25.37 0.87 2.60
N HIS A 314 26.49 1.53 2.24
CA HIS A 314 27.82 1.05 2.60
C HIS A 314 28.10 1.10 4.11
N ARG A 315 27.67 2.15 4.82
CA ARG A 315 27.85 2.22 6.29
C ARG A 315 27.06 1.16 7.03
N ARG A 316 25.83 0.83 6.61
CA ARG A 316 25.01 -0.20 7.26
C ARG A 316 25.55 -1.62 7.01
N PHE A 317 26.15 -1.88 5.85
CA PHE A 317 26.85 -3.13 5.56
C PHE A 317 28.20 -3.24 6.28
N LYS A 318 29.00 -2.15 6.37
CA LYS A 318 30.27 -2.16 7.12
C LYS A 318 30.06 -2.38 8.62
N LYS A 319 29.05 -1.75 9.22
CA LYS A 319 28.72 -1.96 10.65
C LYS A 319 28.24 -3.39 10.94
N ARG A 320 27.45 -4.01 10.05
CA ARG A 320 27.05 -5.43 10.20
C ARG A 320 28.22 -6.39 9.98
N GLY A 321 29.15 -6.09 9.07
CA GLY A 321 30.36 -6.88 8.85
C GLY A 321 31.33 -6.85 10.04
N GLN A 322 31.51 -5.68 10.67
CA GLN A 322 32.36 -5.56 11.88
C GLN A 322 31.75 -6.22 13.12
N VAL A 323 30.42 -6.14 13.31
CA VAL A 323 29.75 -6.79 14.46
C VAL A 323 29.72 -8.33 14.32
N MET A 324 29.67 -8.85 13.09
CA MET A 324 29.79 -10.29 12.82
C MET A 324 31.24 -10.81 12.91
N GLY A 325 32.23 -9.95 12.65
CA GLY A 325 33.65 -10.27 12.82
C GLY A 325 34.10 -10.30 14.29
N ALA A 326 33.53 -9.43 15.13
CA ALA A 326 33.89 -9.37 16.56
C ALA A 326 33.31 -10.54 17.37
N LYS A 327 32.15 -11.10 17.01
CA LYS A 327 31.56 -12.25 17.71
C LYS A 327 32.24 -13.61 17.41
N LYS A 328 33.22 -13.65 16.52
CA LYS A 328 33.92 -14.88 16.13
C LYS A 328 35.23 -15.14 16.89
N TYR A 329 35.63 -14.25 17.80
CA TYR A 329 36.92 -14.33 18.52
C TYR A 329 36.79 -14.42 20.05
N GLU A 330 35.61 -14.69 20.60
CA GLU A 330 35.40 -14.74 22.07
C GLU A 330 34.99 -16.12 22.61
N ASN A 331 35.00 -17.18 21.79
CA ASN A 331 34.65 -18.54 22.22
C ASN A 331 35.73 -19.58 21.81
N GLN A 332 37.00 -19.30 22.09
CA GLN A 332 38.06 -20.30 21.90
C GLN A 332 39.28 -20.04 22.78
N GLU A 333 39.13 -20.06 24.10
CA GLU A 333 40.23 -20.25 25.06
C GLU A 333 39.62 -20.70 26.39
N ASP A 334 39.54 -22.02 26.58
CA ASP A 334 39.54 -22.73 27.87
C ASP A 334 39.55 -24.24 27.56
N ALA A 335 40.77 -24.75 27.33
CA ALA A 335 41.15 -26.15 27.36
C ALA A 335 42.58 -26.25 27.93
#